data_AF-A0A9X2E348-F1
#
_entry.id   AF-A0A9X2E348-F1
#
_cell.length_a   1.000
_cell.length_b   1.000
_cell.length_c   1.000
_cell.angle_alpha   90.00
_cell.angle_beta   90.00
_cell.angle_gamma   90.00
#
_symmetry.space_group_name_H-M   'P 1'
#
loop_
_entity.id
_entity.type
_entity.pdbx_description
1 polymer ?
#
loop_
_entity_poly.entity_id
_entity_poly.type
_entity_poly.pdbx_seq_one_letter_code
_entity_poly.pdbx_strand_id
1 'polypeptide(L)'
;MTASREPSGTDPGRWDGEDQPLAARHPGYDRYPPPNTPAQRPLPPLPRRGPDPDVPEFVTRRLTNGELPSALPPQQPPPQQPSPPPPPQPAPAETTVPQRVPRKLTVTRVMVMRSRELTEKGIQTFQRAARADGAGESGLTALVYATMANFALDAAIAVSLANTLFFASATAESKSKVALYLLITIAPFAVIAPLIGPLLDRLQRGRRLALAGSFAVRAVVAIVLIFSFDSWALYPLALCMMILSKSFSVLKSAVTPRVLPPGIDLVRTNSRLTVFGLVGGTLGAGAVAALVAAVAGSVGALVFAALIACAGTYLSLKIPSWVEVTEGEVPATLGYHAGHARTEVLDGTTGVKPGKRRQPLGRSVVTGLWGNSAIRVLTGFLTFYVAFVAKSTEHRPVHQAAMLGVVGAAAAVGNFVGNATGARLKLGRPALIVVGCTAACTAISLFATFADSLLGAAAATLVAAGASALAKVSLDASIQDDLPPESIASGFGRSETVLQLSWVVGGAGGVLLPTVYWEGFAVVTAVLALGLLQTVVSYRGHSLLPGLGGNRPQHAKQEVPGTRPDPGVGDPTRQATGNQPQ
;
A
#
# COMPACT_ATOMS: atom_id res chain seq x y z
N MET A 1 8.66 37.49 1.47
CA MET A 1 7.86 38.35 2.37
C MET A 1 6.64 37.55 2.81
N THR A 2 6.47 37.48 4.12
CA THR A 2 5.47 36.75 4.88
C THR A 2 4.06 37.30 4.64
N ALA A 3 3.12 36.44 4.24
CA ALA A 3 1.70 36.74 4.29
C ALA A 3 1.03 35.78 5.28
N SER A 4 0.44 36.39 6.30
CA SER A 4 -0.27 35.86 7.44
C SER A 4 -1.43 34.93 7.05
N ARG A 5 -1.56 33.82 7.80
CA ARG A 5 -2.75 32.99 7.83
C ARG A 5 -3.85 33.73 8.58
N GLU A 6 -4.94 34.08 7.91
CA GLU A 6 -6.22 34.31 8.59
C GLU A 6 -6.87 32.96 8.93
N PRO A 7 -7.39 32.78 10.16
CA PRO A 7 -8.13 31.58 10.56
C PRO A 7 -9.63 31.86 10.45
N SER A 8 -10.28 31.40 9.37
CA SER A 8 -11.74 31.38 9.31
C SER A 8 -12.23 30.03 8.80
N GLY A 9 -12.32 29.08 9.73
CA GLY A 9 -13.03 27.82 9.59
C GLY A 9 -13.31 27.32 11.00
N THR A 10 -14.55 27.51 11.47
CA THR A 10 -14.99 27.29 12.86
C THR A 10 -15.27 25.83 13.21
N ASP A 11 -14.60 24.88 12.56
CA ASP A 11 -14.58 23.49 13.03
C ASP A 11 -13.24 23.27 13.73
N PRO A 12 -13.17 23.21 15.07
CA PRO A 12 -11.97 22.74 15.74
C PRO A 12 -11.70 21.31 15.26
N GLY A 13 -10.46 21.03 14.85
CA GLY A 13 -10.07 19.65 14.62
C GLY A 13 -10.34 18.86 15.90
N ARG A 14 -10.75 17.60 15.78
CA ARG A 14 -10.98 16.71 16.94
C ARG A 14 -9.76 16.62 17.89
N TRP A 15 -8.60 17.08 17.44
CA TRP A 15 -7.31 17.05 18.13
C TRP A 15 -6.83 18.44 18.60
N ASP A 16 -7.57 19.51 18.31
CA ASP A 16 -7.23 20.87 18.75
C ASP A 16 -7.75 21.11 20.17
N GLY A 17 -7.14 20.46 21.17
CA GLY A 17 -7.37 20.82 22.58
C GLY A 17 -7.40 19.70 23.62
N GLU A 18 -7.25 18.43 23.23
CA GLU A 18 -7.14 17.34 24.21
C GLU A 18 -5.68 16.92 24.38
N ASP A 19 -5.11 17.19 25.57
CA ASP A 19 -4.00 16.39 26.10
C ASP A 19 -4.41 14.92 25.98
N GLN A 20 -3.74 14.18 25.08
CA GLN A 20 -4.03 12.78 24.73
C GLN A 20 -4.67 12.01 25.89
N PRO A 21 -6.00 11.79 25.91
CA PRO A 21 -6.56 10.81 26.81
C PRO A 21 -6.00 9.48 26.31
N LEU A 22 -5.11 8.88 27.11
CA LEU A 22 -4.54 7.54 26.96
C LEU A 22 -5.32 6.73 25.93
N ALA A 23 -4.84 6.78 24.67
CA ALA A 23 -5.51 6.15 23.55
C ALA A 23 -5.89 4.74 23.95
N ALA A 24 -7.13 4.31 23.67
CA ALA A 24 -7.58 2.95 23.93
C ALA A 24 -6.51 1.98 23.41
N ARG A 25 -5.73 1.43 24.35
CA ARG A 25 -4.51 0.67 24.07
C ARG A 25 -4.91 -0.53 23.23
N HIS A 26 -4.38 -0.65 22.01
CA HIS A 26 -4.66 -1.86 21.25
C HIS A 26 -3.98 -3.06 21.93
N PRO A 27 -4.50 -4.29 21.82
CA PRO A 27 -4.03 -5.43 22.63
C PRO A 27 -2.55 -5.81 22.44
N GLY A 28 -1.88 -5.26 21.42
CA GLY A 28 -0.44 -5.43 21.20
C GLY A 28 0.44 -4.34 21.83
N TYR A 29 -0.14 -3.27 22.39
CA TYR A 29 0.55 -2.06 22.84
C TYR A 29 1.66 -2.34 23.87
N ASP A 30 1.46 -3.35 24.71
CA ASP A 30 2.40 -3.70 25.77
C ASP A 30 3.65 -4.46 25.27
N ARG A 31 3.68 -4.83 23.99
CA ARG A 31 4.83 -5.49 23.34
C ARG A 31 5.70 -4.53 22.54
N TYR A 32 5.35 -3.25 22.49
CA TYR A 32 6.17 -2.27 21.79
C TYR A 32 7.31 -1.77 22.68
N PRO A 33 8.48 -1.50 22.11
CA PRO A 33 9.45 -0.64 22.76
C PRO A 33 8.78 0.72 22.98
N PRO A 34 8.90 1.35 24.17
CA PRO A 34 8.28 2.65 24.43
C PRO A 34 8.77 3.67 23.38
N PRO A 35 7.86 4.48 22.80
CA PRO A 35 8.25 5.52 21.87
C PRO A 35 9.12 6.53 22.63
N ASN A 36 10.39 6.62 22.24
CA ASN A 36 11.45 7.39 22.90
C ASN A 36 11.89 6.85 24.27
N THR A 37 12.59 5.72 24.30
CA THR A 37 13.84 5.75 25.07
C THR A 37 14.82 6.55 24.21
N PRO A 38 15.21 7.79 24.55
CA PRO A 38 16.44 8.32 23.99
C PRO A 38 17.47 7.22 24.24
N ALA A 39 18.20 6.80 23.20
CA ALA A 39 19.29 5.88 23.39
C ALA A 39 20.12 6.46 24.52
N GLN A 40 20.04 5.85 25.72
CA GLN A 40 21.01 6.04 26.77
C GLN A 40 22.26 5.39 26.20
N ARG A 41 22.92 6.10 25.28
CA ARG A 41 24.37 6.10 25.29
C ARG A 41 24.71 6.39 26.75
N PRO A 42 25.46 5.52 27.44
CA PRO A 42 26.03 5.90 28.71
C PRO A 42 26.67 7.26 28.48
N LEU A 43 26.14 8.29 29.12
CA LEU A 43 26.80 9.58 29.13
C LEU A 43 28.23 9.28 29.62
N PRO A 44 29.27 9.66 28.88
CA PRO A 44 30.63 9.54 29.41
C PRO A 44 30.62 10.22 30.79
N PRO A 45 31.23 9.61 31.81
CA PRO A 45 31.14 10.12 33.17
C PRO A 45 31.50 11.60 33.17
N LEU A 46 30.56 12.42 33.63
CA LEU A 46 30.77 13.86 33.81
C LEU A 46 32.06 14.04 34.63
N PRO A 47 33.03 14.83 34.17
CA PRO A 47 34.20 15.14 34.96
C PRO A 47 33.74 15.75 36.29
N ARG A 48 34.17 15.16 37.41
CA ARG A 48 33.98 15.77 38.73
C ARG A 48 34.49 17.20 38.66
N ARG A 49 33.61 18.14 39.00
CA ARG A 49 33.91 19.55 39.20
C ARG A 49 34.88 19.67 40.39
N GLY A 50 36.18 19.56 40.12
CA GLY A 50 37.22 20.14 40.95
C GLY A 50 37.39 21.62 40.60
N PRO A 51 37.85 22.47 41.52
CA PRO A 51 38.11 23.87 41.21
C PRO A 51 39.39 24.03 40.37
N ASP A 52 39.33 24.98 39.43
CA ASP A 52 40.36 25.57 38.58
C ASP A 52 40.81 24.91 37.25
N PRO A 53 41.12 25.74 36.22
CA PRO A 53 41.20 25.32 34.83
C PRO A 53 42.65 25.18 34.34
N ASP A 54 43.12 23.95 34.16
CA ASP A 54 44.43 23.68 33.56
C ASP A 54 44.35 23.59 32.03
N VAL A 55 45.08 24.52 31.41
CA VAL A 55 45.32 24.68 29.98
C VAL A 55 46.21 23.52 29.46
N PRO A 56 45.97 22.99 28.24
CA PRO A 56 46.75 21.87 27.70
C PRO A 56 48.27 22.12 27.57
N GLU A 57 49.06 21.17 28.08
CA GLU A 57 50.53 21.13 28.21
C GLU A 57 51.32 21.18 26.87
N PHE A 58 50.65 21.28 25.72
CA PHE A 58 51.31 21.50 24.43
C PHE A 58 51.56 22.99 24.13
N VAL A 59 51.04 23.90 24.96
CA VAL A 59 51.19 25.36 24.81
C VAL A 59 52.39 25.93 25.58
N THR A 60 53.00 25.19 26.52
CA THR A 60 54.07 25.72 27.39
C THR A 60 55.49 25.36 26.98
N ARG A 61 55.73 24.88 25.76
CA ARG A 61 57.08 24.52 25.28
C ARG A 61 57.57 25.38 24.12
N ARG A 62 57.83 26.67 24.39
CA ARG A 62 58.91 27.51 23.81
C ARG A 62 58.66 28.97 24.20
N LEU A 63 59.76 29.71 24.42
CA LEU A 63 59.87 31.05 25.06
C LEU A 63 60.01 30.85 26.59
N THR A 64 61.18 30.91 27.21
CA THR A 64 62.25 31.90 27.07
C THR A 64 63.60 31.33 27.55
N ASN A 65 64.66 31.67 26.83
CA ASN A 65 66.06 31.50 27.22
C ASN A 65 66.41 32.46 28.38
N GLY A 66 67.28 32.03 29.31
CA GLY A 66 67.97 32.94 30.23
C GLY A 66 68.56 32.29 31.48
N GLU A 67 69.87 32.01 31.43
CA GLU A 67 70.85 32.03 32.56
C GLU A 67 71.04 30.81 33.51
N LEU A 68 72.15 30.09 33.23
CA LEU A 68 73.37 29.73 34.02
C LEU A 68 73.31 29.09 35.44
N PRO A 69 74.35 28.29 35.82
CA PRO A 69 74.23 27.07 36.64
C PRO A 69 74.82 27.19 38.05
N SER A 70 74.36 26.37 39.02
CA SER A 70 75.04 26.24 40.33
C SER A 70 74.73 24.92 41.07
N ALA A 71 75.83 24.26 41.46
CA ALA A 71 76.04 23.33 42.57
C ALA A 71 75.59 21.85 42.47
N LEU A 72 76.54 20.98 42.82
CA LEU A 72 76.61 19.52 42.72
C LEU A 72 75.69 18.75 43.70
N PRO A 73 75.19 17.54 43.36
CA PRO A 73 74.67 16.58 44.33
C PRO A 73 75.78 15.62 44.86
N PRO A 74 75.72 15.15 46.12
CA PRO A 74 76.65 14.19 46.68
C PRO A 74 76.42 12.73 46.21
N GLN A 75 77.50 11.94 46.22
CA GLN A 75 77.60 10.51 45.89
C GLN A 75 76.75 9.60 46.79
N GLN A 76 76.07 8.60 46.21
CA GLN A 76 75.56 7.39 46.88
C GLN A 76 75.56 6.17 45.91
N PRO A 77 75.56 4.92 46.43
CA PRO A 77 76.38 3.78 45.96
C PRO A 77 75.77 2.90 44.83
N PRO A 78 76.51 1.90 44.29
CA PRO A 78 76.18 1.21 43.04
C PRO A 78 74.95 0.27 43.09
N PRO A 79 74.31 0.01 41.92
CA PRO A 79 73.03 -0.70 41.80
C PRO A 79 73.12 -2.22 41.96
N GLN A 80 72.15 -2.82 42.66
CA GLN A 80 71.88 -4.26 42.69
C GLN A 80 70.85 -4.64 41.61
N GLN A 81 71.15 -5.71 40.86
CA GLN A 81 70.32 -6.30 39.79
C GLN A 81 69.07 -7.02 40.34
N PRO A 82 67.88 -6.79 39.77
CA PRO A 82 66.72 -7.68 39.92
C PRO A 82 66.59 -8.67 38.74
N SER A 83 66.24 -9.92 39.09
CA SER A 83 66.10 -11.13 38.28
C SER A 83 65.07 -11.04 37.13
N PRO A 84 65.22 -11.87 36.06
CA PRO A 84 64.31 -11.85 34.91
C PRO A 84 62.90 -12.43 35.23
N PRO A 85 61.84 -11.91 34.59
CA PRO A 85 60.46 -12.37 34.78
C PRO A 85 60.20 -13.76 34.17
N PRO A 86 59.27 -14.55 34.73
CA PRO A 86 58.93 -15.88 34.22
C PRO A 86 58.18 -15.82 32.88
N PRO A 87 58.33 -16.83 32.00
CA PRO A 87 57.69 -16.86 30.70
C PRO A 87 56.15 -17.01 30.80
N PRO A 88 55.36 -16.36 29.92
CA PRO A 88 53.91 -16.52 29.87
C PRO A 88 53.51 -17.96 29.48
N GLN A 89 52.52 -18.51 30.19
CA GLN A 89 51.89 -19.80 29.88
C GLN A 89 51.10 -19.73 28.56
N PRO A 90 51.09 -20.81 27.74
CA PRO A 90 50.30 -20.85 26.52
C PRO A 90 48.80 -20.96 26.84
N ALA A 91 48.02 -19.97 26.40
CA ALA A 91 46.56 -20.07 26.36
C ALA A 91 46.11 -21.13 25.31
N PRO A 92 44.96 -21.79 25.49
CA PRO A 92 44.50 -22.86 24.61
C PRO A 92 44.30 -22.36 23.19
N ALA A 93 44.80 -23.12 22.22
CA ALA A 93 44.60 -22.86 20.80
C ALA A 93 43.11 -22.86 20.45
N GLU A 94 42.53 -21.69 20.20
CA GLU A 94 41.34 -21.63 19.35
C GLU A 94 41.76 -22.04 17.95
N THR A 95 41.27 -23.21 17.55
CA THR A 95 41.43 -23.79 16.23
C THR A 95 40.71 -22.92 15.19
N THR A 96 41.25 -21.77 14.84
CA THR A 96 40.90 -21.08 13.59
C THR A 96 41.36 -22.00 12.47
N VAL A 97 40.45 -22.82 11.96
CA VAL A 97 40.63 -23.58 10.72
C VAL A 97 41.04 -22.56 9.66
N PRO A 98 42.28 -22.58 9.12
CA PRO A 98 42.61 -21.67 8.04
C PRO A 98 41.75 -22.08 6.86
N GLN A 99 40.83 -21.22 6.47
CA GLN A 99 39.98 -21.38 5.31
C GLN A 99 40.91 -21.47 4.08
N ARG A 100 41.27 -22.70 3.69
CA ARG A 100 42.13 -22.99 2.54
C ARG A 100 41.44 -22.43 1.29
N VAL A 101 41.83 -21.23 0.88
CA VAL A 101 41.50 -20.69 -0.44
C VAL A 101 42.27 -21.49 -1.49
N PRO A 102 41.61 -22.25 -2.38
CA PRO A 102 42.30 -23.08 -3.36
C PRO A 102 43.02 -22.21 -4.40
N ARG A 103 44.30 -22.53 -4.63
CA ARG A 103 45.29 -21.75 -5.41
C ARG A 103 45.00 -21.57 -6.91
N LYS A 104 43.87 -22.03 -7.45
CA LYS A 104 43.45 -21.77 -8.83
C LYS A 104 41.93 -21.61 -8.89
N LEU A 105 41.49 -20.36 -8.87
CA LEU A 105 40.09 -19.97 -9.01
C LEU A 105 39.80 -19.77 -10.51
N THR A 106 39.15 -20.74 -11.15
CA THR A 106 38.58 -20.54 -12.49
C THR A 106 37.58 -19.39 -12.42
N VAL A 107 37.61 -18.46 -13.38
CA VAL A 107 36.74 -17.26 -13.42
C VAL A 107 35.26 -17.64 -13.21
N THR A 108 34.82 -18.78 -13.74
CA THR A 108 33.48 -19.34 -13.53
C THR A 108 33.17 -19.63 -12.06
N ARG A 109 34.12 -20.18 -11.30
CA ARG A 109 33.96 -20.48 -9.87
C ARG A 109 33.96 -19.21 -9.02
N VAL A 110 34.76 -18.21 -9.39
CA VAL A 110 34.75 -16.88 -8.76
C VAL A 110 33.41 -16.19 -8.99
N MET A 111 32.89 -16.25 -10.23
CA MET A 111 31.59 -15.66 -10.56
C MET A 111 30.44 -16.34 -9.82
N VAL A 112 30.46 -17.67 -9.68
CA VAL A 112 29.47 -18.41 -8.88
C VAL A 112 29.59 -18.11 -7.38
N MET A 113 30.82 -17.99 -6.84
CA MET A 113 31.01 -17.61 -5.44
C MET A 113 30.57 -16.17 -5.19
N ARG A 114 30.93 -15.22 -6.06
CA ARG A 114 30.51 -13.82 -6.00
C ARG A 114 29.01 -13.67 -6.17
N SER A 115 28.37 -14.42 -7.07
CA SER A 115 26.91 -14.38 -7.24
C SER A 115 26.21 -14.92 -5.99
N ARG A 116 26.72 -15.99 -5.38
CA ARG A 116 26.20 -16.53 -4.11
C ARG A 116 26.38 -15.54 -2.96
N GLU A 117 27.55 -14.93 -2.82
CA GLU A 117 27.83 -13.93 -1.78
C GLU A 117 26.97 -12.67 -1.95
N LEU A 118 26.81 -12.18 -3.19
CA LEU A 118 25.92 -11.05 -3.50
C LEU A 118 24.46 -11.40 -3.23
N THR A 119 24.02 -12.61 -3.55
CA THR A 119 22.67 -13.10 -3.27
C THR A 119 22.43 -13.20 -1.77
N GLU A 120 23.37 -13.76 -1.02
CA GLU A 120 23.28 -13.89 0.43
C GLU A 120 23.26 -12.51 1.12
N LYS A 121 24.16 -11.60 0.74
CA LYS A 121 24.16 -10.21 1.22
C LYS A 121 22.87 -9.48 0.84
N GLY A 122 22.36 -9.70 -0.36
CA GLY A 122 21.08 -9.17 -0.82
C GLY A 122 19.91 -9.65 0.02
N ILE A 123 19.82 -10.97 0.27
CA ILE A 123 18.78 -11.58 1.11
C ILE A 123 18.89 -11.09 2.56
N GLN A 124 20.09 -10.98 3.13
CA GLN A 124 20.28 -10.46 4.49
C GLN A 124 19.86 -9.00 4.60
N THR A 125 20.23 -8.17 3.62
CA THR A 125 19.83 -6.76 3.56
C THR A 125 18.31 -6.63 3.43
N PHE A 126 17.70 -7.48 2.60
CA PHE A 126 16.26 -7.57 2.44
C PHE A 126 15.56 -7.98 3.74
N GLN A 127 16.04 -9.02 4.42
CA GLN A 127 15.47 -9.49 5.69
C GLN A 127 15.58 -8.43 6.79
N ARG A 128 16.71 -7.72 6.86
CA ARG A 128 16.90 -6.59 7.77
C ARG A 128 15.92 -5.46 7.45
N ALA A 129 15.75 -5.12 6.17
CA ALA A 129 14.80 -4.09 5.73
C ALA A 129 13.34 -4.47 6.02
N ALA A 130 12.97 -5.74 5.87
CA ALA A 130 11.63 -6.24 6.17
C ALA A 130 11.30 -6.23 7.68
N ARG A 131 12.30 -6.40 8.55
CA ARG A 131 12.16 -6.36 10.01
C ARG A 131 12.38 -4.98 10.65
N ALA A 132 12.82 -3.99 9.88
CA ALA A 132 13.16 -2.65 10.37
C ALA A 132 11.96 -1.91 11.00
N ASP A 133 12.24 -0.88 11.80
CA ASP A 133 11.26 0.04 12.40
C ASP A 133 10.16 -0.64 13.24
N GLY A 134 10.48 -1.72 13.95
CA GLY A 134 9.50 -2.46 14.77
C GLY A 134 8.52 -3.30 13.94
N ALA A 135 8.75 -3.47 12.63
CA ALA A 135 7.95 -4.33 11.78
C ALA A 135 8.01 -5.82 12.21
N GLY A 136 9.11 -6.22 12.86
CA GLY A 136 9.26 -7.58 13.42
C GLY A 136 8.28 -7.89 14.54
N GLU A 137 8.00 -6.91 15.41
CA GLU A 137 7.22 -7.10 16.64
C GLU A 137 5.73 -6.82 16.44
N SER A 138 5.38 -5.95 15.50
CA SER A 138 4.00 -5.57 15.17
C SER A 138 3.22 -6.59 14.32
N GLY A 139 3.90 -7.58 13.73
CA GLY A 139 3.33 -8.49 12.74
C GLY A 139 3.39 -7.99 11.30
N LEU A 140 3.85 -6.75 11.06
CA LEU A 140 3.99 -6.18 9.72
C LEU A 140 4.94 -7.00 8.84
N THR A 141 6.00 -7.57 9.41
CA THR A 141 6.93 -8.44 8.68
C THR A 141 6.21 -9.64 8.04
N ALA A 142 5.29 -10.29 8.77
CA ALA A 142 4.52 -11.41 8.24
C ALA A 142 3.61 -10.96 7.09
N LEU A 143 2.99 -9.77 7.21
CA LEU A 143 2.17 -9.18 6.16
C LEU A 143 3.00 -8.80 4.91
N VAL A 144 4.24 -8.33 5.09
CA VAL A 144 5.17 -8.05 3.99
C VAL A 144 5.47 -9.33 3.20
N TYR A 145 5.82 -10.42 3.88
CA TYR A 145 6.09 -11.70 3.21
C TYR A 145 4.84 -12.28 2.54
N ALA A 146 3.67 -12.21 3.17
CA ALA A 146 2.42 -12.65 2.55
C ALA A 146 2.07 -11.81 1.30
N THR A 147 2.28 -10.48 1.37
CA THR A 147 2.07 -9.59 0.22
C THR A 147 3.03 -9.92 -0.93
N MET A 148 4.30 -10.15 -0.60
CA MET A 148 5.31 -10.56 -1.58
C MET A 148 4.95 -11.89 -2.23
N ALA A 149 4.46 -12.87 -1.45
CA ALA A 149 3.99 -14.15 -1.97
C ALA A 149 2.80 -13.97 -2.93
N ASN A 150 1.90 -13.02 -2.68
CA ASN A 150 0.77 -12.78 -3.59
C ASN A 150 1.24 -12.23 -4.94
N PHE A 151 2.15 -11.26 -4.92
CA PHE A 151 2.75 -10.68 -6.13
C PHE A 151 3.59 -11.72 -6.89
N ALA A 152 4.31 -12.58 -6.16
CA ALA A 152 5.08 -13.69 -6.73
C ALA A 152 4.16 -14.71 -7.41
N LEU A 153 3.06 -15.08 -6.76
CA LEU A 153 2.08 -16.01 -7.30
C LEU A 153 1.43 -15.46 -8.57
N ASP A 154 1.03 -14.19 -8.56
CA ASP A 154 0.45 -13.53 -9.74
C ASP A 154 1.44 -13.50 -10.91
N ALA A 155 2.71 -13.21 -10.65
CA ALA A 155 3.75 -13.21 -11.69
C ALA A 155 4.00 -14.62 -12.23
N ALA A 156 4.08 -15.64 -11.36
CA ALA A 156 4.28 -17.03 -11.79
C ALA A 156 3.10 -17.55 -12.64
N ILE A 157 1.87 -17.19 -12.27
CA ILE A 157 0.67 -17.51 -13.05
C ILE A 157 0.65 -16.75 -14.38
N ALA A 158 1.05 -15.48 -14.41
CA ALA A 158 1.15 -14.73 -15.65
C ALA A 158 2.17 -15.36 -16.61
N VAL A 159 3.33 -15.78 -16.11
CA VAL A 159 4.35 -16.48 -16.90
C VAL A 159 3.84 -17.82 -17.41
N SER A 160 3.17 -18.63 -16.57
CA SER A 160 2.70 -19.94 -16.98
C SER A 160 1.61 -19.87 -18.05
N LEU A 161 0.75 -18.86 -17.96
CA LEU A 161 -0.37 -18.63 -18.87
C LEU A 161 0.00 -17.80 -20.09
N ALA A 162 1.19 -17.19 -20.15
CA ALA A 162 1.60 -16.31 -21.23
C ALA A 162 1.50 -17.00 -22.60
N ASN A 163 1.89 -18.27 -22.69
CA ASN A 163 1.88 -19.01 -23.95
C ASN A 163 0.47 -19.48 -24.37
N THR A 164 -0.47 -19.62 -23.44
CA THR A 164 -1.80 -20.19 -23.71
C THR A 164 -2.88 -19.13 -23.86
N LEU A 165 -3.01 -18.21 -22.91
CA LEU A 165 -4.12 -17.23 -22.91
C LEU A 165 -3.94 -16.10 -23.93
N PHE A 166 -2.70 -15.62 -24.09
CA PHE A 166 -2.40 -14.52 -25.02
C PHE A 166 -2.29 -14.98 -26.48
N PHE A 167 -1.89 -16.24 -26.74
CA PHE A 167 -1.66 -16.73 -28.10
C PHE A 167 -2.70 -17.76 -28.59
N ALA A 168 -3.36 -18.56 -27.74
CA ALA A 168 -4.35 -19.54 -28.20
C ALA A 168 -5.75 -18.95 -28.42
N SER A 169 -6.11 -17.82 -27.78
CA SER A 169 -7.36 -17.10 -28.10
C SER A 169 -7.27 -16.25 -29.38
N ALA A 170 -6.16 -16.38 -30.14
CA ALA A 170 -5.88 -15.63 -31.34
C ALA A 170 -6.80 -15.93 -32.55
N THR A 171 -7.75 -16.87 -32.43
CA THR A 171 -8.70 -17.26 -33.49
C THR A 171 -10.11 -16.67 -33.33
N ALA A 172 -10.30 -15.64 -32.51
CA ALA A 172 -11.55 -14.89 -32.51
C ALA A 172 -11.59 -13.90 -33.71
N GLU A 173 -12.02 -14.40 -34.87
CA GLU A 173 -12.16 -13.68 -36.16
C GLU A 173 -13.03 -12.40 -36.13
N SER A 174 -13.68 -12.06 -35.01
CA SER A 174 -14.52 -10.85 -34.93
C SER A 174 -14.31 -10.08 -33.62
N LYS A 175 -14.21 -8.75 -33.74
CA LYS A 175 -14.10 -7.80 -32.62
C LYS A 175 -15.20 -7.99 -31.56
N SER A 176 -16.41 -8.36 -32.00
CA SER A 176 -17.56 -8.62 -31.12
C SER A 176 -17.41 -9.89 -30.28
N LYS A 177 -16.84 -10.97 -30.83
CA LYS A 177 -16.56 -12.20 -30.06
C LYS A 177 -15.45 -11.99 -29.04
N VAL A 178 -14.41 -11.21 -29.37
CA VAL A 178 -13.36 -10.85 -28.40
C VAL A 178 -13.91 -9.96 -27.29
N ALA A 179 -14.71 -8.95 -27.63
CA ALA A 179 -15.35 -8.08 -26.65
C ALA A 179 -16.30 -8.84 -25.73
N LEU A 180 -17.09 -9.79 -26.26
CA LEU A 180 -17.97 -10.66 -25.47
C LEU A 180 -17.17 -11.61 -24.57
N TYR A 181 -16.09 -12.20 -25.10
CA TYR A 181 -15.20 -13.05 -24.32
C TYR A 181 -14.58 -12.28 -23.15
N LEU A 182 -14.16 -11.04 -23.40
CA LEU A 182 -13.60 -10.19 -22.37
C LEU A 182 -14.64 -9.65 -21.39
N LEU A 183 -15.86 -9.36 -21.86
CA LEU A 183 -17.01 -9.05 -21.02
C LEU A 183 -17.27 -10.19 -20.02
N ILE A 184 -17.21 -11.43 -20.49
CA ILE A 184 -17.32 -12.63 -19.64
C ILE A 184 -16.14 -12.71 -18.64
N THR A 185 -14.94 -12.23 -18.99
CA THR A 185 -13.83 -12.16 -18.03
C THR A 185 -13.89 -10.99 -17.04
N ILE A 186 -14.51 -9.87 -17.41
CA ILE A 186 -14.61 -8.66 -16.57
C ILE A 186 -15.86 -8.69 -15.67
N ALA A 187 -16.97 -9.25 -16.16
CA ALA A 187 -18.24 -9.33 -15.43
C ALA A 187 -18.12 -9.97 -14.03
N PRO A 188 -17.33 -11.04 -13.80
CA PRO A 188 -17.14 -11.59 -12.47
C PRO A 188 -16.53 -10.57 -11.50
N PHE A 189 -15.58 -9.74 -11.94
CA PHE A 189 -15.04 -8.67 -11.08
C PHE A 189 -16.09 -7.60 -10.76
N ALA A 190 -16.95 -7.26 -11.72
CA ALA A 190 -18.06 -6.33 -11.53
C ALA A 190 -19.05 -6.84 -10.47
N VAL A 191 -19.33 -8.15 -10.48
CA VAL A 191 -20.24 -8.80 -9.52
C VAL A 191 -19.57 -8.97 -8.15
N ILE A 192 -18.29 -9.32 -8.12
CA ILE A 192 -17.59 -9.64 -6.87
C ILE A 192 -17.21 -8.38 -6.09
N ALA A 193 -16.83 -7.29 -6.75
CA ALA A 193 -16.43 -6.06 -6.07
C ALA A 193 -17.48 -5.54 -5.05
N PRO A 194 -18.79 -5.48 -5.38
CA PRO A 194 -19.86 -5.17 -4.41
C PRO A 194 -19.98 -6.15 -3.25
N LEU A 195 -19.64 -7.42 -3.46
CA LEU A 195 -19.74 -8.46 -2.44
C LEU A 195 -18.56 -8.41 -1.46
N ILE A 196 -17.38 -7.93 -1.86
CA ILE A 196 -16.19 -7.92 -1.00
C ILE A 196 -16.41 -7.10 0.28
N GLY A 197 -16.96 -5.88 0.19
CA GLY A 197 -17.22 -5.03 1.37
C GLY A 197 -18.10 -5.71 2.42
N PRO A 198 -19.33 -6.17 2.07
CA PRO A 198 -20.19 -6.92 2.98
C PRO A 198 -19.59 -8.23 3.48
N LEU A 199 -18.82 -8.96 2.65
CA LEU A 199 -18.16 -10.20 3.08
C LEU A 199 -17.08 -9.92 4.12
N LEU A 200 -16.33 -8.82 3.97
CA LEU A 200 -15.36 -8.34 4.96
C LEU A 200 -16.03 -7.88 6.26
N ASP A 201 -17.18 -7.20 6.16
CA ASP A 201 -17.99 -6.81 7.31
C ASP A 201 -18.57 -8.03 8.06
N ARG A 202 -18.74 -9.20 7.40
CA ARG A 202 -19.15 -10.47 8.04
C ARG A 202 -17.97 -11.27 8.58
N LEU A 203 -16.79 -11.15 7.97
CA LEU A 203 -15.51 -11.72 8.42
C LEU A 203 -14.90 -10.89 9.58
N GLN A 204 -15.75 -10.45 10.51
CA GLN A 204 -15.33 -9.82 11.76
C GLN A 204 -14.44 -10.75 12.59
N ARG A 205 -14.50 -12.06 12.39
CA ARG A 205 -13.56 -13.03 13.00
C ARG A 205 -12.82 -13.75 11.88
N GLY A 206 -11.51 -13.94 12.02
CA GLY A 206 -10.73 -14.79 11.11
C GLY A 206 -10.09 -14.11 9.90
N ARG A 207 -9.73 -12.81 9.94
CA ARG A 207 -9.06 -12.14 8.81
C ARG A 207 -7.74 -12.81 8.40
N ARG A 208 -6.97 -13.36 9.35
CA ARG A 208 -5.77 -14.16 9.04
C ARG A 208 -6.15 -15.47 8.37
N LEU A 209 -7.20 -16.16 8.84
CA LEU A 209 -7.72 -17.35 8.17
C LEU A 209 -8.26 -17.06 6.77
N ALA A 210 -8.86 -15.89 6.55
CA ALA A 210 -9.30 -15.47 5.21
C ALA A 210 -8.12 -15.16 4.27
N LEU A 211 -7.04 -14.53 4.76
CA LEU A 211 -5.80 -14.35 3.99
C LEU A 211 -5.19 -15.72 3.65
N ALA A 212 -5.05 -16.60 4.63
CA ALA A 212 -4.52 -17.95 4.41
C ALA A 212 -5.41 -18.79 3.48
N GLY A 213 -6.73 -18.72 3.67
CA GLY A 213 -7.72 -19.39 2.84
C GLY A 213 -7.67 -18.96 1.39
N SER A 214 -7.43 -17.66 1.12
CA SER A 214 -7.24 -17.17 -0.25
C SER A 214 -6.07 -17.88 -0.94
N PHE A 215 -4.93 -18.07 -0.25
CA PHE A 215 -3.80 -18.82 -0.78
C PHE A 215 -4.05 -20.33 -0.85
N ALA A 216 -4.72 -20.91 0.14
CA ALA A 216 -5.00 -22.34 0.18
C ALA A 216 -5.89 -22.75 -1.00
N VAL A 217 -6.94 -21.97 -1.28
CA VAL A 217 -7.80 -22.20 -2.45
C VAL A 217 -6.99 -21.99 -3.74
N ARG A 218 -6.15 -20.96 -3.82
CA ARG A 218 -5.26 -20.77 -4.99
C ARG A 218 -4.28 -21.91 -5.19
N ALA A 219 -3.79 -22.55 -4.12
CA ALA A 219 -2.93 -23.72 -4.22
C ALA A 219 -3.68 -24.91 -4.82
N VAL A 220 -4.91 -25.18 -4.35
CA VAL A 220 -5.78 -26.21 -4.94
C VAL A 220 -6.07 -25.90 -6.41
N VAL A 221 -6.46 -24.67 -6.72
CA VAL A 221 -6.74 -24.24 -8.10
C VAL A 221 -5.50 -24.35 -9.00
N ALA A 222 -4.31 -24.00 -8.51
CA ALA A 222 -3.05 -24.18 -9.23
C ALA A 222 -2.77 -25.67 -9.53
N ILE A 223 -3.04 -26.55 -8.57
CA ILE A 223 -2.90 -28.00 -8.76
C ILE A 223 -3.90 -28.50 -9.82
N VAL A 224 -5.16 -28.06 -9.77
CA VAL A 224 -6.16 -28.43 -10.80
C VAL A 224 -5.75 -27.91 -12.18
N LEU A 225 -5.19 -26.69 -12.26
CA LEU A 225 -4.67 -26.11 -13.50
C LEU A 225 -3.55 -26.94 -14.12
N ILE A 226 -2.70 -27.59 -13.31
CA ILE A 226 -1.63 -28.48 -13.82
C ILE A 226 -2.23 -29.63 -14.63
N PHE A 227 -3.34 -30.21 -14.16
CA PHE A 227 -4.01 -31.33 -14.84
C PHE A 227 -5.02 -30.91 -15.90
N SER A 228 -5.47 -29.65 -15.87
CA SER A 228 -6.53 -29.12 -16.74
C SER A 228 -6.03 -28.04 -17.70
N PHE A 229 -4.72 -28.03 -17.99
CA PHE A 229 -4.06 -26.95 -18.72
C PHE A 229 -4.59 -26.78 -20.16
N ASP A 230 -4.85 -27.88 -20.84
CA ASP A 230 -5.35 -27.88 -22.22
C ASP A 230 -6.89 -27.98 -22.31
N SER A 231 -7.59 -27.80 -21.19
CA SER A 231 -9.05 -27.89 -21.10
C SER A 231 -9.70 -26.50 -21.05
N TRP A 232 -10.97 -26.43 -21.46
CA TRP A 232 -11.79 -25.23 -21.27
C TRP A 232 -11.88 -24.80 -19.79
N ALA A 233 -11.64 -25.73 -18.85
CA ALA A 233 -11.55 -25.47 -17.42
C ALA A 233 -10.42 -24.48 -17.05
N LEU A 234 -9.42 -24.27 -17.90
CA LEU A 234 -8.38 -23.26 -17.70
C LEU A 234 -8.98 -21.87 -17.45
N TYR A 235 -10.01 -21.48 -18.21
CA TYR A 235 -10.61 -20.15 -18.12
C TYR A 235 -11.29 -19.85 -16.78
N PRO A 236 -12.25 -20.67 -16.28
CA PRO A 236 -12.84 -20.46 -14.96
C PRO A 236 -11.83 -20.61 -13.82
N LEU A 237 -10.80 -21.45 -13.96
CA LEU A 237 -9.75 -21.60 -12.94
C LEU A 237 -8.81 -20.39 -12.90
N ALA A 238 -8.40 -19.86 -14.06
CA ALA A 238 -7.62 -18.63 -14.16
C ALA A 238 -8.40 -17.43 -13.59
N LEU A 239 -9.70 -17.35 -13.88
CA LEU A 239 -10.59 -16.37 -13.28
C LEU A 239 -10.63 -16.50 -11.75
N CYS A 240 -10.78 -17.71 -11.23
CA CYS A 240 -10.74 -17.98 -9.79
C CYS A 240 -9.42 -17.50 -9.16
N MET A 241 -8.28 -17.76 -9.81
CA MET A 241 -6.96 -17.27 -9.36
C MET A 241 -6.90 -15.75 -9.27
N MET A 242 -7.41 -15.04 -10.29
CA MET A 242 -7.41 -13.57 -10.28
C MET A 242 -8.34 -13.00 -9.21
N ILE A 243 -9.52 -13.57 -9.03
CA ILE A 243 -10.47 -13.18 -7.98
C ILE A 243 -9.82 -13.32 -6.60
N LEU A 244 -9.20 -14.47 -6.32
CA LEU A 244 -8.56 -14.72 -5.03
C LEU A 244 -7.38 -13.78 -4.78
N SER A 245 -6.61 -13.41 -5.82
CA SER A 245 -5.57 -12.37 -5.71
C SER A 245 -6.13 -11.01 -5.29
N LYS A 246 -7.24 -10.61 -5.92
CA LYS A 246 -7.89 -9.33 -5.60
C LYS A 246 -8.47 -9.35 -4.20
N SER A 247 -9.14 -10.42 -3.80
CA SER A 247 -9.65 -10.60 -2.43
C SER A 247 -8.53 -10.49 -1.39
N PHE A 248 -7.37 -11.13 -1.62
CA PHE A 248 -6.19 -10.98 -0.77
C PHE A 248 -5.77 -9.51 -0.66
N SER A 249 -5.70 -8.80 -1.78
CA SER A 249 -5.28 -7.39 -1.82
C SER A 249 -6.20 -6.46 -1.01
N VAL A 250 -7.53 -6.67 -1.08
CA VAL A 250 -8.48 -5.90 -0.27
C VAL A 250 -8.31 -6.23 1.22
N LEU A 251 -8.23 -7.51 1.55
CA LEU A 251 -8.09 -7.97 2.92
C LEU A 251 -6.78 -7.49 3.55
N LYS A 252 -5.68 -7.47 2.78
CA LYS A 252 -4.40 -6.86 3.15
C LYS A 252 -4.58 -5.40 3.55
N SER A 253 -5.26 -4.60 2.73
CA SER A 253 -5.50 -3.18 3.02
C SER A 253 -6.30 -2.97 4.31
N ALA A 254 -7.27 -3.85 4.59
CA ALA A 254 -8.05 -3.80 5.84
C ALA A 254 -7.26 -4.27 7.09
N VAL A 255 -6.24 -5.12 6.91
CA VAL A 255 -5.39 -5.64 7.99
C VAL A 255 -4.18 -4.74 8.28
N THR A 256 -3.67 -4.03 7.27
CA THR A 256 -2.44 -3.22 7.39
C THR A 256 -2.46 -2.23 8.56
N PRO A 257 -3.56 -1.48 8.84
CA PRO A 257 -3.59 -0.55 9.97
C PRO A 257 -3.42 -1.22 11.34
N ARG A 258 -3.76 -2.51 11.48
CA ARG A 258 -3.72 -3.25 12.75
C ARG A 258 -2.33 -3.80 13.10
N VAL A 259 -1.44 -3.88 12.12
CA VAL A 259 -0.08 -4.39 12.28
C VAL A 259 0.94 -3.27 12.20
N LEU A 260 0.52 -2.01 12.33
CA LEU A 260 1.40 -0.86 12.22
C LEU A 260 2.19 -0.64 13.52
N PRO A 261 3.52 -0.44 13.47
CA PRO A 261 4.30 0.01 14.61
C PRO A 261 4.01 1.49 14.99
N PRO A 262 4.06 1.86 16.28
CA PRO A 262 4.02 3.24 16.74
C PRO A 262 5.29 3.94 16.23
N GLY A 263 5.12 4.80 15.21
CA GLY A 263 6.21 5.56 14.59
C GLY A 263 6.32 5.42 13.07
N ILE A 264 5.61 4.47 12.45
CA ILE A 264 5.47 4.40 10.99
C ILE A 264 4.05 4.78 10.61
N ASP A 265 3.89 5.64 9.60
CA ASP A 265 2.58 5.93 9.01
C ASP A 265 2.12 4.81 8.05
N LEU A 266 0.81 4.76 7.77
CA LEU A 266 0.24 3.78 6.85
C LEU A 266 0.77 3.96 5.42
N VAL A 267 1.07 5.20 5.04
CA VAL A 267 1.56 5.58 3.72
C VAL A 267 2.91 4.95 3.41
N ARG A 268 3.88 5.10 4.31
CA ARG A 268 5.22 4.50 4.20
C ARG A 268 5.13 2.98 4.28
N THR A 269 4.23 2.46 5.11
CA THR A 269 3.98 1.02 5.20
C THR A 269 3.41 0.45 3.91
N ASN A 270 2.38 1.07 3.34
CA ASN A 270 1.78 0.64 2.08
C ASN A 270 2.76 0.76 0.91
N SER A 271 3.58 1.80 0.90
CA SER A 271 4.67 1.97 -0.07
C SER A 271 5.71 0.86 0.07
N ARG A 272 6.12 0.50 1.30
CA ARG A 272 7.02 -0.63 1.56
C ARG A 272 6.42 -1.94 1.07
N LEU A 273 5.18 -2.24 1.44
CA LEU A 273 4.47 -3.44 0.99
C LEU A 273 4.45 -3.54 -0.55
N THR A 274 4.23 -2.41 -1.22
CA THR A 274 4.19 -2.35 -2.69
C THR A 274 5.58 -2.53 -3.30
N VAL A 275 6.62 -1.90 -2.76
CA VAL A 275 8.00 -2.07 -3.25
C VAL A 275 8.49 -3.49 -3.04
N PHE A 276 8.28 -4.07 -1.85
CA PHE A 276 8.61 -5.46 -1.58
C PHE A 276 7.82 -6.43 -2.47
N GLY A 277 6.54 -6.16 -2.68
CA GLY A 277 5.69 -6.91 -3.61
C GLY A 277 6.21 -6.84 -5.05
N LEU A 278 6.51 -5.66 -5.57
CA LEU A 278 6.93 -5.47 -6.95
C LEU A 278 8.35 -6.00 -7.21
N VAL A 279 9.31 -5.64 -6.36
CA VAL A 279 10.72 -6.01 -6.54
C VAL A 279 10.95 -7.47 -6.15
N GLY A 280 10.56 -7.86 -4.94
CA GLY A 280 10.77 -9.21 -4.43
C GLY A 280 9.80 -10.23 -5.03
N GLY A 281 8.53 -9.86 -5.12
CA GLY A 281 7.47 -10.72 -5.66
C GLY A 281 7.47 -10.75 -7.18
N THR A 282 7.01 -9.68 -7.84
CA THR A 282 6.78 -9.68 -9.28
C THR A 282 8.05 -9.82 -10.10
N LEU A 283 9.06 -8.98 -9.88
CA LEU A 283 10.31 -9.02 -10.66
C LEU A 283 11.16 -10.24 -10.28
N GLY A 284 11.41 -10.42 -8.98
CA GLY A 284 12.21 -11.53 -8.47
C GLY A 284 11.60 -12.90 -8.80
N ALA A 285 10.40 -13.17 -8.31
CA ALA A 285 9.76 -14.47 -8.55
C ALA A 285 9.28 -14.64 -9.99
N GLY A 286 8.91 -13.57 -10.69
CA GLY A 286 8.58 -13.63 -12.12
C GLY A 286 9.77 -14.04 -12.98
N ALA A 287 10.97 -13.52 -12.71
CA ALA A 287 12.19 -13.96 -13.39
C ALA A 287 12.50 -15.42 -13.11
N VAL A 288 12.36 -15.87 -11.85
CA VAL A 288 12.52 -17.29 -11.49
C VAL A 288 11.47 -18.15 -12.20
N ALA A 289 10.21 -17.72 -12.22
CA ALA A 289 9.14 -18.42 -12.91
C ALA A 289 9.41 -18.52 -14.42
N ALA A 290 9.95 -17.46 -15.04
CA ALA A 290 10.33 -17.47 -16.46
C ALA A 290 11.50 -18.42 -16.74
N LEU A 291 12.49 -18.48 -15.85
CA LEU A 291 13.58 -19.46 -15.94
C LEU A 291 13.06 -20.89 -15.79
N VAL A 292 12.16 -21.14 -14.83
CA VAL A 292 11.50 -22.44 -14.67
C VAL A 292 10.67 -22.77 -15.91
N ALA A 293 9.94 -21.81 -16.48
CA ALA A 293 9.18 -21.99 -17.71
C ALA A 293 10.07 -22.33 -18.91
N ALA A 294 11.27 -21.73 -18.99
CA ALA A 294 12.23 -22.00 -20.05
C ALA A 294 12.79 -23.42 -20.00
N VAL A 295 12.91 -24.01 -18.80
CA VAL A 295 13.48 -25.36 -18.60
C VAL A 295 12.41 -26.45 -18.59
N ALA A 296 11.28 -26.21 -17.92
CA ALA A 296 10.24 -27.20 -17.63
C ALA A 296 8.86 -26.85 -18.25
N GLY A 297 8.81 -25.86 -19.14
CA GLY A 297 7.59 -25.40 -19.80
C GLY A 297 6.59 -24.70 -18.87
N SER A 298 5.41 -24.37 -19.41
CA SER A 298 4.34 -23.69 -18.67
C SER A 298 3.86 -24.49 -17.44
N VAL A 299 3.86 -25.82 -17.53
CA VAL A 299 3.50 -26.70 -16.41
C VAL A 299 4.49 -26.56 -15.26
N GLY A 300 5.80 -26.47 -15.53
CA GLY A 300 6.81 -26.21 -14.51
C GLY A 300 6.58 -24.87 -13.79
N ALA A 301 6.21 -23.82 -14.52
CA ALA A 301 5.86 -22.53 -13.92
C ALA A 301 4.57 -22.60 -13.08
N LEU A 302 3.60 -23.44 -13.45
CA LEU A 302 2.41 -23.72 -12.62
C LEU A 302 2.76 -24.49 -11.34
N VAL A 303 3.67 -25.47 -11.41
CA VAL A 303 4.17 -26.16 -10.21
C VAL A 303 4.84 -25.16 -9.27
N PHE A 304 5.67 -24.27 -9.80
CA PHE A 304 6.28 -23.19 -9.03
C PHE A 304 5.23 -22.25 -8.41
N ALA A 305 4.18 -21.89 -9.17
CA ALA A 305 3.05 -21.13 -8.65
C ALA A 305 2.33 -21.85 -7.49
N ALA A 306 2.06 -23.16 -7.62
CA ALA A 306 1.45 -23.96 -6.56
C ALA A 306 2.32 -23.97 -5.28
N LEU A 307 3.64 -24.09 -5.42
CA LEU A 307 4.57 -24.00 -4.30
C LEU A 307 4.53 -22.63 -3.62
N ILE A 308 4.49 -21.54 -4.39
CA ILE A 308 4.32 -20.19 -3.84
C ILE A 308 2.98 -20.06 -3.12
N ALA A 309 1.89 -20.65 -3.65
CA ALA A 309 0.58 -20.60 -3.01
C ALA A 309 0.57 -21.34 -1.66
N CYS A 310 1.20 -22.52 -1.59
CA CYS A 310 1.40 -23.24 -0.32
C CYS A 310 2.25 -22.43 0.67
N ALA A 311 3.35 -21.84 0.21
CA ALA A 311 4.18 -20.97 1.04
C ALA A 311 3.41 -19.71 1.51
N GLY A 312 2.61 -19.11 0.64
CA GLY A 312 1.74 -17.96 0.94
C GLY A 312 0.68 -18.29 2.00
N THR A 313 0.15 -19.52 1.97
CA THR A 313 -0.76 -20.05 2.99
C THR A 313 -0.04 -20.08 4.35
N TYR A 314 1.14 -20.70 4.40
CA TYR A 314 1.96 -20.78 5.61
C TYR A 314 2.38 -19.39 6.14
N LEU A 315 2.80 -18.49 5.26
CA LEU A 315 3.18 -17.12 5.61
C LEU A 315 1.99 -16.32 6.15
N SER A 316 0.82 -16.49 5.57
CA SER A 316 -0.42 -15.86 6.06
C SER A 316 -0.81 -16.40 7.44
N LEU A 317 -0.58 -17.70 7.69
CA LEU A 317 -0.78 -18.28 9.02
C LEU A 317 0.21 -17.78 10.06
N LYS A 318 1.37 -17.20 9.69
CA LYS A 318 2.27 -16.54 10.64
C LYS A 318 1.80 -15.16 11.09
N ILE A 319 0.80 -14.59 10.43
CA ILE A 319 0.24 -13.30 10.85
C ILE A 319 -0.35 -13.49 12.25
N PRO A 320 -0.04 -12.61 13.22
CA PRO A 320 -0.48 -12.82 14.60
C PRO A 320 -2.00 -12.86 14.80
N SER A 321 -2.48 -13.67 15.74
CA SER A 321 -3.91 -13.88 16.01
C SER A 321 -4.64 -12.67 16.60
N TRP A 322 -3.93 -11.74 17.25
CA TRP A 322 -4.55 -10.51 17.79
C TRP A 322 -5.06 -9.56 16.70
N VAL A 323 -4.62 -9.73 15.45
CA VAL A 323 -5.16 -9.06 14.26
C VAL A 323 -6.65 -9.41 14.06
N GLU A 324 -7.14 -10.50 14.67
CA GLU A 324 -8.50 -11.01 14.57
C GLU A 324 -9.44 -10.54 15.71
N VAL A 325 -8.94 -9.77 16.68
CA VAL A 325 -9.78 -9.23 17.78
C VAL A 325 -10.56 -8.03 17.26
N THR A 326 -11.88 -8.19 17.20
CA THR A 326 -12.80 -7.29 16.48
C THR A 326 -13.98 -6.85 17.37
N GLU A 327 -13.79 -6.90 18.68
CA GLU A 327 -14.80 -6.42 19.64
C GLU A 327 -14.92 -4.90 19.53
N GLY A 328 -16.09 -4.42 19.06
CA GLY A 328 -16.42 -2.98 19.03
C GLY A 328 -16.60 -2.32 17.65
N GLU A 329 -16.39 -3.02 16.52
CA GLU A 329 -16.46 -2.40 15.18
C GLU A 329 -17.85 -1.79 14.85
N VAL A 330 -17.83 -0.60 14.25
CA VAL A 330 -19.01 0.14 13.76
C VAL A 330 -18.95 0.22 12.23
N PRO A 331 -19.97 -0.23 11.49
CA PRO A 331 -19.93 -0.17 10.02
C PRO A 331 -19.96 1.27 9.48
N ALA A 332 -19.08 1.57 8.52
CA ALA A 332 -19.07 2.87 7.82
C ALA A 332 -20.24 3.01 6.81
N THR A 333 -20.50 4.19 6.28
CA THR A 333 -21.49 4.40 5.20
C THR A 333 -21.05 5.53 4.26
N LEU A 334 -21.32 5.35 2.95
CA LEU A 334 -21.04 6.35 1.92
C LEU A 334 -22.07 7.49 1.90
N GLY A 335 -23.32 7.14 2.21
CA GLY A 335 -24.44 8.09 2.27
C GLY A 335 -24.44 8.85 3.59
N TYR A 336 -24.77 10.14 3.50
CA TYR A 336 -24.97 11.03 4.64
C TYR A 336 -26.43 11.49 4.63
N HIS A 337 -27.14 11.35 5.76
CA HIS A 337 -28.59 11.58 5.85
C HIS A 337 -28.99 12.58 6.93
N ALA A 338 -28.09 13.48 7.32
CA ALA A 338 -28.44 14.54 8.27
C ALA A 338 -29.58 15.40 7.72
N GLY A 339 -30.67 15.48 8.50
CA GLY A 339 -31.86 16.25 8.15
C GLY A 339 -33.04 15.43 7.61
N HIS A 340 -32.92 14.12 7.41
CA HIS A 340 -34.09 13.27 7.20
C HIS A 340 -34.71 12.86 8.54
N ALA A 341 -36.05 12.96 8.67
CA ALA A 341 -36.84 12.61 9.85
C ALA A 341 -36.70 11.15 10.35
N ARG A 342 -35.82 10.33 9.74
CA ARG A 342 -35.57 8.92 10.04
C ARG A 342 -34.12 8.61 10.47
N THR A 343 -33.26 9.61 10.66
CA THR A 343 -31.86 9.38 11.07
C THR A 343 -31.50 10.26 12.26
N GLU A 344 -31.13 9.62 13.37
CA GLU A 344 -30.71 10.30 14.61
C GLU A 344 -29.18 10.35 14.65
N VAL A 345 -28.62 11.56 14.76
CA VAL A 345 -27.17 11.79 14.91
C VAL A 345 -26.80 11.59 16.37
N LEU A 346 -25.89 10.66 16.64
CA LEU A 346 -25.46 10.32 17.99
C LEU A 346 -24.38 11.30 18.46
N ASP A 347 -24.68 12.08 19.49
CA ASP A 347 -23.70 12.85 20.25
C ASP A 347 -23.37 12.11 21.57
N GLY A 348 -22.20 11.48 21.64
CA GLY A 348 -21.67 10.87 22.86
C GLY A 348 -21.99 9.38 23.12
N THR A 349 -21.66 8.92 24.33
CA THR A 349 -21.81 7.52 24.79
C THR A 349 -23.27 7.15 25.01
N THR A 350 -23.94 6.76 23.95
CA THR A 350 -25.28 6.18 24.00
C THR A 350 -25.21 4.65 24.13
N GLY A 351 -26.18 4.04 24.80
CA GLY A 351 -26.27 2.57 25.03
C GLY A 351 -26.60 1.73 23.80
N VAL A 352 -26.51 2.29 22.58
CA VAL A 352 -26.87 1.60 21.33
C VAL A 352 -25.76 0.64 20.92
N LYS A 353 -26.09 -0.63 20.62
CA LYS A 353 -25.11 -1.63 20.20
C LYS A 353 -24.29 -1.16 18.97
N PRO A 354 -22.95 -1.29 18.95
CA PRO A 354 -22.07 -0.83 17.86
C PRO A 354 -22.51 -1.24 16.45
N GLY A 355 -22.99 -2.48 16.25
CA GLY A 355 -23.43 -2.98 14.94
C GLY A 355 -24.68 -2.31 14.35
N LYS A 356 -25.47 -1.58 15.16
CA LYS A 356 -26.64 -0.83 14.70
C LYS A 356 -26.32 0.61 14.29
N ARG A 357 -25.13 1.08 14.63
CA ARG A 357 -24.64 2.42 14.27
C ARG A 357 -24.08 2.39 12.84
N ARG A 358 -24.08 3.54 12.19
CA ARG A 358 -23.46 3.78 10.89
C ARG A 358 -22.59 5.01 10.99
N GLN A 359 -21.35 4.92 10.50
CA GLN A 359 -20.42 6.05 10.49
C GLN A 359 -20.32 6.61 9.06
N PRO A 360 -20.91 7.77 8.75
CA PRO A 360 -20.79 8.36 7.43
C PRO A 360 -19.34 8.78 7.15
N LEU A 361 -18.95 8.70 5.88
CA LEU A 361 -17.67 9.24 5.41
C LEU A 361 -17.77 10.76 5.30
N GLY A 362 -16.78 11.46 5.85
CA GLY A 362 -16.60 12.90 5.80
C GLY A 362 -16.23 13.42 4.41
N ARG A 363 -16.25 14.74 4.28
CA ARG A 363 -16.11 15.43 2.98
C ARG A 363 -14.77 15.14 2.29
N SER A 364 -13.69 15.08 3.06
CA SER A 364 -12.33 14.85 2.56
C SER A 364 -12.21 13.46 1.90
N VAL A 365 -12.78 12.44 2.54
CA VAL A 365 -12.80 11.06 2.04
C VAL A 365 -13.61 10.96 0.76
N VAL A 366 -14.76 11.61 0.69
CA VAL A 366 -15.64 11.56 -0.49
C VAL A 366 -15.03 12.29 -1.68
N THR A 367 -14.41 13.44 -1.43
CA THR A 367 -13.60 14.14 -2.44
C THR A 367 -12.49 13.23 -2.94
N GLY A 368 -11.79 12.57 -2.01
CA GLY A 368 -10.78 11.57 -2.31
C GLY A 368 -11.32 10.43 -3.18
N LEU A 369 -12.54 9.96 -2.88
CA LEU A 369 -13.18 8.85 -3.57
C LEU A 369 -13.54 9.21 -5.02
N TRP A 370 -14.14 10.37 -5.26
CA TRP A 370 -14.44 10.85 -6.61
C TRP A 370 -13.20 10.96 -7.49
N GLY A 371 -12.15 11.62 -6.97
CA GLY A 371 -10.92 11.80 -7.74
C GLY A 371 -10.20 10.47 -8.00
N ASN A 372 -10.14 9.58 -7.01
CA ASN A 372 -9.59 8.25 -7.18
C ASN A 372 -10.42 7.40 -8.15
N SER A 373 -11.75 7.47 -8.10
CA SER A 373 -12.64 6.77 -9.02
C SER A 373 -12.39 7.19 -10.47
N ALA A 374 -12.26 8.49 -10.74
CA ALA A 374 -11.94 9.00 -12.08
C ALA A 374 -10.58 8.45 -12.58
N ILE A 375 -9.55 8.46 -11.73
CA ILE A 375 -8.24 7.89 -12.07
C ILE A 375 -8.33 6.38 -12.28
N ARG A 376 -9.17 5.67 -11.51
CA ARG A 376 -9.42 4.23 -11.67
C ARG A 376 -10.09 3.91 -12.99
N VAL A 377 -11.06 4.70 -13.43
CA VAL A 377 -11.63 4.59 -14.78
C VAL A 377 -10.53 4.71 -15.84
N LEU A 378 -9.66 5.71 -15.76
CA LEU A 378 -8.56 5.85 -16.73
C LEU A 378 -7.59 4.66 -16.71
N THR A 379 -7.16 4.19 -15.54
CA THR A 379 -6.24 3.04 -15.45
C THR A 379 -6.90 1.75 -15.94
N GLY A 380 -8.19 1.56 -15.71
CA GLY A 380 -8.97 0.45 -16.28
C GLY A 380 -9.05 0.54 -17.80
N PHE A 381 -9.42 1.71 -18.32
CA PHE A 381 -9.47 1.99 -19.75
C PHE A 381 -8.14 1.67 -20.41
N LEU A 382 -7.03 2.23 -19.94
CA LEU A 382 -5.69 2.03 -20.52
C LEU A 382 -5.24 0.56 -20.51
N THR A 383 -5.59 -0.20 -19.45
CA THR A 383 -5.21 -1.61 -19.33
C THR A 383 -5.76 -2.44 -20.48
N PHE A 384 -7.03 -2.22 -20.85
CA PHE A 384 -7.67 -2.99 -21.90
C PHE A 384 -7.56 -2.32 -23.26
N TYR A 385 -7.80 -1.01 -23.35
CA TYR A 385 -7.81 -0.28 -24.60
C TYR A 385 -6.54 -0.47 -25.42
N VAL A 386 -5.36 -0.32 -24.79
CA VAL A 386 -4.08 -0.52 -25.47
C VAL A 386 -3.92 -1.95 -25.98
N ALA A 387 -4.42 -2.94 -25.23
CA ALA A 387 -4.38 -4.33 -25.67
C ALA A 387 -5.24 -4.56 -26.91
N PHE A 388 -6.42 -3.95 -26.99
CA PHE A 388 -7.26 -4.02 -28.18
C PHE A 388 -6.68 -3.27 -29.37
N VAL A 389 -6.11 -2.08 -29.15
CA VAL A 389 -5.44 -1.34 -30.22
C VAL A 389 -4.25 -2.14 -30.75
N ALA A 390 -3.42 -2.71 -29.89
CA ALA A 390 -2.32 -3.59 -30.30
C ALA A 390 -2.84 -4.78 -31.12
N LYS A 391 -3.93 -5.41 -30.68
CA LYS A 391 -4.55 -6.55 -31.36
C LYS A 391 -5.17 -6.18 -32.72
N SER A 392 -5.72 -4.97 -32.86
CA SER A 392 -6.39 -4.54 -34.09
C SER A 392 -5.44 -4.01 -35.15
N THR A 393 -4.32 -3.43 -34.73
CA THR A 393 -3.41 -2.72 -35.64
C THR A 393 -2.29 -3.63 -36.13
N GLU A 394 -1.78 -4.52 -35.27
CA GLU A 394 -0.66 -5.39 -35.58
C GLU A 394 -1.12 -6.84 -35.78
N HIS A 395 -0.54 -7.55 -36.75
CA HIS A 395 -0.85 -8.96 -37.01
C HIS A 395 0.26 -9.90 -36.51
N ARG A 396 1.46 -9.36 -36.28
CA ARG A 396 2.62 -10.12 -35.81
C ARG A 396 2.64 -10.18 -34.28
N PRO A 397 2.69 -11.38 -33.66
CA PRO A 397 2.59 -11.51 -32.21
C PRO A 397 3.72 -10.79 -31.44
N VAL A 398 4.91 -10.71 -32.03
CA VAL A 398 6.07 -10.00 -31.44
C VAL A 398 5.82 -8.49 -31.32
N HIS A 399 5.21 -7.87 -32.34
CA HIS A 399 4.92 -6.43 -32.32
C HIS A 399 3.78 -6.10 -31.34
N GLN A 400 2.74 -6.94 -31.27
CA GLN A 400 1.70 -6.82 -30.24
C GLN A 400 2.28 -6.88 -28.83
N ALA A 401 3.16 -7.86 -28.58
CA ALA A 401 3.85 -8.00 -27.30
C ALA A 401 4.76 -6.80 -26.99
N ALA A 402 5.43 -6.22 -28.00
CA ALA A 402 6.26 -5.03 -27.81
C ALA A 402 5.42 -3.80 -27.43
N MET A 403 4.27 -3.56 -28.08
CA MET A 403 3.36 -2.46 -27.73
C MET A 403 2.87 -2.57 -26.29
N LEU A 404 2.39 -3.77 -25.91
CA LEU A 404 1.97 -4.08 -24.55
C LEU A 404 3.14 -3.94 -23.56
N GLY A 405 4.34 -4.34 -23.96
CA GLY A 405 5.57 -4.22 -23.17
C GLY A 405 5.92 -2.76 -22.86
N VAL A 406 5.83 -1.86 -23.85
CA VAL A 406 6.09 -0.42 -23.65
C VAL A 406 5.10 0.19 -22.66
N VAL A 407 3.81 -0.08 -22.84
CA VAL A 407 2.75 0.46 -21.96
C VAL A 407 2.81 -0.18 -20.57
N GLY A 408 3.09 -1.48 -20.48
CA GLY A 408 3.31 -2.19 -19.21
C GLY A 408 4.52 -1.65 -18.45
N ALA A 409 5.63 -1.35 -19.15
CA ALA A 409 6.80 -0.71 -18.56
C ALA A 409 6.48 0.70 -18.05
N ALA A 410 5.74 1.49 -18.84
CA ALA A 410 5.26 2.80 -18.43
C ALA A 410 4.39 2.73 -17.15
N ALA A 411 3.47 1.77 -17.08
CA ALA A 411 2.64 1.53 -15.90
C ALA A 411 3.48 1.17 -14.67
N ALA A 412 4.48 0.28 -14.83
CA ALA A 412 5.36 -0.14 -13.75
C ALA A 412 6.19 1.03 -13.20
N VAL A 413 6.81 1.82 -14.09
CA VAL A 413 7.58 3.02 -13.74
C VAL A 413 6.70 4.05 -13.04
N GLY A 414 5.54 4.36 -13.63
CA GLY A 414 4.57 5.29 -13.07
C GLY A 414 4.14 4.88 -11.66
N ASN A 415 3.70 3.64 -11.48
CA ASN A 415 3.28 3.12 -10.18
C ASN A 415 4.42 3.16 -9.14
N PHE A 416 5.65 2.82 -9.53
CA PHE A 416 6.81 2.92 -8.65
C PHE A 416 7.08 4.37 -8.21
N VAL A 417 7.10 5.31 -9.16
CA VAL A 417 7.30 6.74 -8.88
C VAL A 417 6.19 7.28 -7.99
N GLY A 418 4.92 6.94 -8.25
CA GLY A 418 3.79 7.38 -7.43
C GLY A 418 3.88 6.91 -5.98
N ASN A 419 4.21 5.63 -5.75
CA ASN A 419 4.41 5.08 -4.41
C ASN A 419 5.64 5.69 -3.72
N ALA A 420 6.75 5.87 -4.44
CA ALA A 420 7.96 6.48 -3.90
C ALA A 420 7.73 7.94 -3.48
N THR A 421 6.99 8.70 -4.29
CA THR A 421 6.57 10.07 -3.99
C THR A 421 5.64 10.11 -2.78
N GLY A 422 4.63 9.22 -2.72
CA GLY A 422 3.72 9.11 -1.58
C GLY A 422 4.46 8.86 -0.26
N ALA A 423 5.47 8.00 -0.24
CA ALA A 423 6.28 7.70 0.95
C ALA A 423 7.15 8.87 1.45
N ARG A 424 7.39 9.89 0.62
CA ARG A 424 8.27 11.03 0.94
C ARG A 424 7.50 12.31 1.22
N LEU A 425 6.26 12.43 0.75
CA LEU A 425 5.43 13.61 0.95
C LEU A 425 4.82 13.63 2.36
N LYS A 426 4.88 14.79 3.00
CA LYS A 426 4.04 15.08 4.17
C LYS A 426 2.65 15.43 3.67
N LEU A 427 1.69 14.51 3.81
CA LEU A 427 0.32 14.65 3.30
C LEU A 427 -0.51 15.60 4.18
N GLY A 428 -0.14 16.89 4.25
CA GLY A 428 -0.86 17.87 5.06
C GLY A 428 -2.26 18.21 4.52
N ARG A 429 -2.50 18.00 3.21
CA ARG A 429 -3.81 18.21 2.56
C ARG A 429 -4.13 17.09 1.56
N PRO A 430 -4.52 15.89 2.04
CA PRO A 430 -4.71 14.72 1.17
C PRO A 430 -5.70 14.95 0.02
N ALA A 431 -6.81 15.65 0.27
CA ALA A 431 -7.81 15.94 -0.75
C ALA A 431 -7.28 16.81 -1.91
N LEU A 432 -6.37 17.76 -1.62
CA LEU A 432 -5.77 18.62 -2.66
C LEU A 432 -4.81 17.83 -3.55
N ILE A 433 -4.09 16.85 -2.98
CA ILE A 433 -3.24 15.94 -3.76
C ILE A 433 -4.09 15.10 -4.72
N VAL A 434 -5.25 14.63 -4.28
CA VAL A 434 -6.19 13.91 -5.15
C VAL A 434 -6.67 14.78 -6.29
N VAL A 435 -7.10 16.03 -6.02
CA VAL A 435 -7.49 16.98 -7.08
C VAL A 435 -6.36 17.19 -8.09
N GLY A 436 -5.12 17.38 -7.63
CA GLY A 436 -3.96 17.52 -8.49
C GLY A 436 -3.68 16.28 -9.35
N CYS A 437 -3.80 15.08 -8.76
CA CYS A 437 -3.65 13.82 -9.49
C CYS A 437 -4.73 13.65 -10.56
N THR A 438 -5.99 13.93 -10.25
CA THR A 438 -7.10 13.84 -11.21
C THR A 438 -6.95 14.89 -12.33
N ALA A 439 -6.48 16.09 -12.00
CA ALA A 439 -6.18 17.12 -12.99
C ALA A 439 -5.04 16.70 -13.93
N ALA A 440 -3.95 16.14 -13.40
CA ALA A 440 -2.84 15.61 -14.19
C ALA A 440 -3.30 14.47 -15.12
N CYS A 441 -4.13 13.55 -14.63
CA CYS A 441 -4.73 12.48 -15.44
C CYS A 441 -5.63 13.03 -16.56
N THR A 442 -6.41 14.06 -16.28
CA THR A 442 -7.28 14.69 -17.28
C THR A 442 -6.45 15.39 -18.36
N ALA A 443 -5.42 16.14 -17.95
CA ALA A 443 -4.52 16.85 -18.87
C ALA A 443 -3.74 15.89 -19.77
N ILE A 444 -3.17 14.80 -19.21
CA ILE A 444 -2.42 13.84 -20.03
C ILE A 444 -3.33 13.03 -20.97
N SER A 445 -4.57 12.76 -20.56
CA SER A 445 -5.57 12.11 -21.43
C SER A 445 -5.98 13.01 -22.58
N LEU A 446 -6.16 14.32 -22.31
CA LEU A 446 -6.41 15.32 -23.34
C LEU A 446 -5.22 15.41 -24.30
N PHE A 447 -4.00 15.44 -23.79
CA PHE A 447 -2.80 15.39 -24.62
C PHE A 447 -2.76 14.12 -25.49
N ALA A 448 -3.04 12.94 -24.92
CA ALA A 448 -3.07 11.68 -25.65
C ALA A 448 -4.15 11.63 -26.74
N THR A 449 -5.24 12.39 -26.58
CA THR A 449 -6.28 12.56 -27.60
C THR A 449 -5.70 13.17 -28.87
N PHE A 450 -4.86 14.21 -28.73
CA PHE A 450 -4.24 14.88 -29.88
C PHE A 450 -2.96 14.20 -30.37
N ALA A 451 -2.26 13.50 -29.48
CA ALA A 451 -1.02 12.80 -29.84
C ALA A 451 -1.27 11.56 -30.73
N ASP A 452 -2.49 11.00 -30.71
CA ASP A 452 -2.99 9.89 -31.55
C ASP A 452 -1.96 8.77 -31.79
N SER A 453 -1.23 8.38 -30.74
CA SER A 453 -0.07 7.50 -30.87
C SER A 453 0.16 6.61 -29.65
N LEU A 454 0.91 5.53 -29.86
CA LEU A 454 1.36 4.62 -28.80
C LEU A 454 2.18 5.36 -27.72
N LEU A 455 3.00 6.34 -28.12
CA LEU A 455 3.76 7.15 -27.16
C LEU A 455 2.85 8.02 -26.30
N GLY A 456 1.79 8.60 -26.87
CA GLY A 456 0.74 9.28 -26.11
C GLY A 456 0.06 8.35 -25.11
N ALA A 457 -0.28 7.13 -25.52
CA ALA A 457 -0.88 6.13 -24.63
C ALA A 457 0.08 5.66 -23.52
N ALA A 458 1.37 5.49 -23.82
CA ALA A 458 2.39 5.13 -22.85
C ALA A 458 2.61 6.26 -21.83
N ALA A 459 2.68 7.52 -22.28
CA ALA A 459 2.78 8.68 -21.40
C ALA A 459 1.55 8.82 -20.49
N ALA A 460 0.34 8.67 -21.05
CA ALA A 460 -0.90 8.64 -20.27
C ALA A 460 -0.88 7.52 -19.22
N THR A 461 -0.38 6.34 -19.58
CA THR A 461 -0.25 5.20 -18.65
C THR A 461 0.74 5.45 -17.52
N LEU A 462 1.89 6.05 -17.82
CA LEU A 462 2.89 6.42 -16.82
C LEU A 462 2.31 7.41 -15.81
N VAL A 463 1.67 8.48 -16.30
CA VAL A 463 1.04 9.50 -15.43
C VAL A 463 -0.13 8.91 -14.65
N ALA A 464 -1.02 8.16 -15.31
CA ALA A 464 -2.18 7.54 -14.68
C ALA A 464 -1.78 6.56 -13.57
N ALA A 465 -0.76 5.72 -13.80
CA ALA A 465 -0.28 4.77 -12.81
C ALA A 465 0.35 5.48 -11.60
N GLY A 466 1.15 6.53 -11.82
CA GLY A 466 1.74 7.32 -10.74
C GLY A 466 0.71 8.11 -9.94
N ALA A 467 -0.22 8.77 -10.64
CA ALA A 467 -1.33 9.49 -10.03
C ALA A 467 -2.26 8.56 -9.25
N SER A 468 -2.55 7.36 -9.77
CA SER A 468 -3.38 6.35 -9.11
C SER A 468 -2.76 5.89 -7.78
N ALA A 469 -1.45 5.61 -7.78
CA ALA A 469 -0.73 5.25 -6.56
C ALA A 469 -0.75 6.37 -5.52
N LEU A 470 -0.44 7.62 -5.92
CA LEU A 470 -0.40 8.77 -5.01
C LEU A 470 -1.79 9.17 -4.49
N ALA A 471 -2.80 9.15 -5.36
CA ALA A 471 -4.19 9.44 -4.98
C ALA A 471 -4.74 8.39 -4.03
N LYS A 472 -4.39 7.11 -4.20
CA LYS A 472 -4.81 6.03 -3.29
C LYS A 472 -4.18 6.20 -1.91
N VAL A 473 -2.88 6.48 -1.87
CA VAL A 473 -2.16 6.82 -0.63
C VAL A 473 -2.83 8.00 0.10
N SER A 474 -3.24 9.02 -0.64
CA SER A 474 -3.93 10.20 -0.08
C SER A 474 -5.33 9.87 0.44
N LEU A 475 -6.07 9.01 -0.27
CA LEU A 475 -7.38 8.52 0.17
C LEU A 475 -7.26 7.70 1.46
N ASP A 476 -6.27 6.82 1.53
CA ASP A 476 -6.02 6.00 2.72
C ASP A 476 -5.73 6.86 3.94
N ALA A 477 -4.90 7.91 3.77
CA ALA A 477 -4.66 8.89 4.83
C ALA A 477 -5.94 9.64 5.24
N SER A 478 -6.77 10.06 4.29
CA SER A 478 -8.04 10.74 4.61
C SER A 478 -9.02 9.84 5.37
N ILE A 479 -9.08 8.54 5.04
CA ILE A 479 -9.95 7.58 5.74
C ILE A 479 -9.50 7.40 7.19
N GLN A 480 -8.19 7.38 7.44
CA GLN A 480 -7.64 7.24 8.79
C GLN A 480 -7.85 8.46 9.66
N ASP A 481 -7.76 9.65 9.06
CA ASP A 481 -7.96 10.92 9.75
C ASP A 481 -9.45 11.14 10.10
N ASP A 482 -10.33 10.76 9.16
CA ASP A 482 -11.77 11.04 9.25
C ASP A 482 -12.54 10.01 10.09
N LEU A 483 -12.18 8.73 10.03
CA LEU A 483 -12.95 7.66 10.66
C LEU A 483 -12.43 7.27 12.05
N PRO A 484 -13.33 7.02 13.02
CA PRO A 484 -12.93 6.48 14.32
C PRO A 484 -12.40 5.03 14.15
N PRO A 485 -11.51 4.55 15.05
CA PRO A 485 -10.80 3.28 14.90
C PRO A 485 -11.69 2.07 14.59
N GLU A 486 -12.91 2.08 15.12
CA GLU A 486 -13.91 1.02 14.97
C GLU A 486 -14.51 0.96 13.55
N SER A 487 -14.41 2.04 12.78
CA SER A 487 -15.00 2.18 11.44
C SER A 487 -13.97 2.18 10.31
N ILE A 488 -12.68 2.38 10.62
CA ILE A 488 -11.58 2.46 9.63
C ILE A 488 -11.57 1.24 8.70
N ALA A 489 -11.64 0.02 9.24
CA ALA A 489 -11.59 -1.19 8.43
C ALA A 489 -12.78 -1.31 7.44
N SER A 490 -13.97 -0.93 7.91
CA SER A 490 -15.19 -0.94 7.10
C SER A 490 -15.19 0.18 6.04
N GLY A 491 -14.59 1.33 6.36
CA GLY A 491 -14.32 2.43 5.41
C GLY A 491 -13.36 2.03 4.29
N PHE A 492 -12.28 1.30 4.62
CA PHE A 492 -11.37 0.71 3.63
C PHE A 492 -12.08 -0.29 2.72
N GLY A 493 -12.92 -1.18 3.28
CA GLY A 493 -13.68 -2.15 2.49
C GLY A 493 -14.60 -1.49 1.46
N ARG A 494 -15.40 -0.49 1.88
CA ARG A 494 -16.34 0.21 0.98
C ARG A 494 -15.63 1.06 -0.08
N SER A 495 -14.62 1.81 0.31
CA SER A 495 -13.86 2.64 -0.63
C SER A 495 -13.21 1.77 -1.71
N GLU A 496 -12.60 0.65 -1.33
CA GLU A 496 -11.97 -0.28 -2.27
C GLU A 496 -12.97 -0.88 -3.26
N THR A 497 -14.18 -1.25 -2.82
CA THR A 497 -15.26 -1.68 -3.72
C THR A 497 -15.58 -0.61 -4.78
N VAL A 498 -15.72 0.66 -4.39
CA VAL A 498 -16.01 1.76 -5.32
C VAL A 498 -14.88 1.94 -6.33
N LEU A 499 -13.62 1.87 -5.88
CA LEU A 499 -12.45 1.97 -6.76
C LEU A 499 -12.38 0.82 -7.77
N GLN A 500 -12.73 -0.40 -7.36
CA GLN A 500 -12.76 -1.56 -8.25
C GLN A 500 -13.87 -1.46 -9.29
N LEU A 501 -15.08 -1.06 -8.88
CA LEU A 501 -16.17 -0.79 -9.82
C LEU A 501 -15.80 0.29 -10.83
N SER A 502 -15.15 1.36 -10.38
CA SER A 502 -14.68 2.43 -11.25
C SER A 502 -13.66 1.92 -12.28
N TRP A 503 -12.73 1.06 -11.85
CA TRP A 503 -11.76 0.42 -12.76
C TRP A 503 -12.44 -0.49 -13.78
N VAL A 504 -13.45 -1.26 -13.37
CA VAL A 504 -14.25 -2.11 -14.26
C VAL A 504 -14.99 -1.28 -15.31
N VAL A 505 -15.61 -0.16 -14.91
CA VAL A 505 -16.28 0.76 -15.84
C VAL A 505 -15.28 1.28 -16.89
N GLY A 506 -14.09 1.70 -16.44
CA GLY A 506 -13.01 2.09 -17.34
C GLY A 506 -12.60 0.98 -18.30
N GLY A 507 -12.41 -0.23 -17.77
CA GLY A 507 -12.03 -1.38 -18.57
C GLY A 507 -13.08 -1.75 -19.61
N ALA A 508 -14.37 -1.73 -19.25
CA ALA A 508 -15.47 -1.91 -20.19
C ALA A 508 -15.43 -0.84 -21.30
N GLY A 509 -15.20 0.42 -20.95
CA GLY A 509 -14.98 1.48 -21.93
C GLY A 509 -13.81 1.18 -22.86
N GLY A 510 -12.69 0.68 -22.34
CA GLY A 510 -11.52 0.30 -23.15
C GLY A 510 -11.76 -0.85 -24.12
N VAL A 511 -12.77 -1.69 -23.88
CA VAL A 511 -13.16 -2.79 -24.77
C VAL A 511 -14.19 -2.35 -25.80
N LEU A 512 -15.15 -1.53 -25.37
CA LEU A 512 -16.31 -1.15 -26.19
C LEU A 512 -16.01 0.01 -27.16
N LEU A 513 -15.02 0.83 -26.84
CA LEU A 513 -14.67 1.98 -27.67
C LEU A 513 -13.89 1.56 -28.93
N PRO A 514 -14.02 2.31 -30.04
CA PRO A 514 -13.26 2.07 -31.25
C PRO A 514 -11.75 2.10 -31.00
N THR A 515 -10.99 1.23 -31.68
CA THR A 515 -9.53 1.09 -31.48
C THR A 515 -8.70 2.17 -32.19
N VAL A 516 -9.23 3.38 -32.29
CA VAL A 516 -8.59 4.56 -32.88
C VAL A 516 -8.22 5.52 -31.74
N TYR A 517 -6.93 5.77 -31.51
CA TYR A 517 -6.45 6.40 -30.27
C TYR A 517 -7.21 7.68 -29.91
N TRP A 518 -7.35 8.64 -30.82
CA TRP A 518 -8.02 9.90 -30.54
C TRP A 518 -9.49 9.71 -30.11
N GLU A 519 -10.23 8.76 -30.67
CA GLU A 519 -11.64 8.51 -30.30
C GLU A 519 -11.74 7.99 -28.87
N GLY A 520 -10.98 6.94 -28.55
CA GLY A 520 -10.96 6.38 -27.20
C GLY A 520 -10.47 7.38 -26.15
N PHE A 521 -9.42 8.15 -26.47
CA PHE A 521 -8.89 9.16 -25.58
C PHE A 521 -9.83 10.38 -25.44
N ALA A 522 -10.55 10.78 -26.48
CA ALA A 522 -11.54 11.86 -26.39
C ALA A 522 -12.66 11.49 -25.40
N VAL A 523 -13.21 10.27 -25.53
CA VAL A 523 -14.28 9.80 -24.64
C VAL A 523 -13.81 9.69 -23.19
N VAL A 524 -12.66 9.05 -22.93
CA VAL A 524 -12.16 8.93 -21.55
C VAL A 524 -11.76 10.29 -20.98
N THR A 525 -11.29 11.23 -21.80
CA THR A 525 -11.01 12.61 -21.37
C THR A 525 -12.29 13.32 -20.94
N ALA A 526 -13.40 13.16 -21.67
CA ALA A 526 -14.69 13.73 -21.26
C ALA A 526 -15.17 13.16 -19.91
N VAL A 527 -15.05 11.85 -19.71
CA VAL A 527 -15.37 11.20 -18.43
C VAL A 527 -14.47 11.71 -17.30
N LEU A 528 -13.17 11.87 -17.55
CA LEU A 528 -12.23 12.43 -16.59
C LEU A 528 -12.50 13.89 -16.26
N ALA A 529 -12.91 14.71 -17.25
CA ALA A 529 -13.27 16.10 -17.03
C ALA A 529 -14.50 16.21 -16.11
N LEU A 530 -15.51 15.35 -16.29
CA LEU A 530 -16.66 15.26 -15.38
C LEU A 530 -16.24 14.79 -13.97
N GLY A 531 -15.37 13.77 -13.90
CA GLY A 531 -14.82 13.30 -12.63
C GLY A 531 -14.02 14.39 -11.90
N LEU A 532 -13.19 15.14 -12.62
CA LEU A 532 -12.42 16.28 -12.10
C LEU A 532 -13.35 17.37 -11.61
N LEU A 533 -14.36 17.74 -12.39
CA LEU A 533 -15.35 18.74 -12.00
C LEU A 533 -16.05 18.34 -10.70
N GLN A 534 -16.55 17.10 -10.63
CA GLN A 534 -17.19 16.59 -9.41
C GLN A 534 -16.23 16.53 -8.22
N THR A 535 -14.96 16.20 -8.44
CA THR A 535 -13.92 16.21 -7.39
C THR A 535 -13.66 17.63 -6.89
N VAL A 536 -13.55 18.63 -7.77
CA VAL A 536 -13.35 20.04 -7.41
C VAL A 536 -14.56 20.63 -6.70
N VAL A 537 -15.77 20.32 -7.17
CA VAL A 537 -17.03 20.76 -6.54
C VAL A 537 -17.16 20.15 -5.14
N SER A 538 -16.85 18.85 -4.99
CA SER A 538 -16.84 18.17 -3.69
C SER A 538 -15.80 18.75 -2.73
N TYR A 539 -14.61 19.07 -3.23
CA TYR A 539 -13.55 19.72 -2.46
C TYR A 539 -13.98 21.09 -1.92
N ARG A 540 -14.75 21.85 -2.70
CA ARG A 540 -15.28 23.17 -2.32
C ARG A 540 -16.48 23.10 -1.36
N GLY A 541 -16.97 21.91 -1.00
CA GLY A 541 -18.12 21.75 -0.10
C GLY A 541 -19.47 21.72 -0.80
N HIS A 542 -19.49 21.57 -2.12
CA HIS A 542 -20.71 21.42 -2.91
C HIS A 542 -20.82 20.00 -3.51
N SER A 543 -21.91 19.68 -4.19
CA SER A 543 -22.03 18.42 -4.95
C SER A 543 -22.91 18.59 -6.18
N LEU A 544 -22.54 17.94 -7.29
CA LEU A 544 -23.44 17.77 -8.44
C LEU A 544 -24.48 16.66 -8.20
N LEU A 545 -24.23 15.76 -7.24
CA LEU A 545 -25.08 14.61 -6.92
C LEU A 545 -25.58 14.68 -5.46
N PRO A 546 -26.90 14.71 -5.20
CA PRO A 546 -27.42 14.74 -3.84
C PRO A 546 -27.00 13.48 -3.05
N GLY A 547 -26.60 13.64 -1.78
CA GLY A 547 -26.22 12.55 -0.87
C GLY A 547 -24.84 11.90 -1.11
N LEU A 548 -24.21 12.11 -2.28
CA LEU A 548 -22.94 11.48 -2.68
C LEU A 548 -21.77 12.45 -2.89
N GLY A 549 -21.88 13.72 -2.47
CA GLY A 549 -20.76 14.68 -2.58
C GLY A 549 -20.53 15.55 -1.35
N GLY A 550 -20.00 16.76 -1.56
CA GLY A 550 -19.35 17.58 -0.53
C GLY A 550 -20.25 18.37 0.42
N ASN A 551 -21.59 18.30 0.29
CA ASN A 551 -22.57 18.91 1.20
C ASN A 551 -22.66 18.14 2.54
N ARG A 552 -21.52 17.93 3.21
CA ARG A 552 -21.41 17.18 4.47
C ARG A 552 -20.27 17.77 5.32
N PRO A 553 -20.29 17.60 6.65
CA PRO A 553 -19.23 18.09 7.52
C PRO A 553 -17.87 17.47 7.18
N GLN A 554 -16.78 18.11 7.63
CA GLN A 554 -15.44 17.58 7.42
C GLN A 554 -15.28 16.21 8.08
N HIS A 555 -15.80 16.07 9.30
CA HIS A 555 -15.91 14.83 10.07
C HIS A 555 -17.38 14.56 10.34
N ALA A 556 -17.93 13.46 9.82
CA ALA A 556 -19.31 13.10 10.08
C ALA A 556 -19.45 12.40 11.45
N LYS A 557 -20.57 12.63 12.15
CA LYS A 557 -20.90 11.94 13.41
C LYS A 557 -21.62 10.61 13.12
N GLN A 558 -21.63 9.68 14.07
CA GLN A 558 -22.35 8.40 13.92
C GLN A 558 -23.87 8.63 13.82
N GLU A 559 -24.53 7.82 13.00
CA GLU A 559 -25.99 7.85 12.78
C GLU A 559 -26.61 6.47 13.10
N VAL A 560 -27.87 6.45 13.55
CA VAL A 560 -28.68 5.22 13.64
C VAL A 560 -29.84 5.30 12.65
N PRO A 561 -30.08 4.25 11.84
CA PRO A 561 -31.32 4.16 11.06
C PRO A 561 -32.51 4.09 12.04
N GLY A 562 -33.37 5.10 12.02
CA GLY A 562 -34.51 5.22 12.94
C GLY A 562 -35.51 4.09 12.76
N THR A 563 -35.84 3.38 13.86
CA THR A 563 -36.91 2.36 13.92
C THR A 563 -38.17 2.85 14.62
N ARG A 564 -38.44 4.16 14.69
CA ARG A 564 -39.72 4.66 15.24
C ARG A 564 -40.35 5.69 14.29
N PRO A 565 -41.62 5.51 13.87
CA PRO A 565 -42.45 6.67 13.54
C PRO A 565 -42.71 7.40 14.84
N ASP A 566 -42.32 8.67 14.93
CA ASP A 566 -42.63 9.50 16.09
C ASP A 566 -44.10 9.95 15.98
N PRO A 567 -45.01 9.53 16.88
CA PRO A 567 -46.38 10.01 16.89
C PRO A 567 -46.40 11.34 17.66
N GLY A 568 -45.90 12.43 17.07
CA GLY A 568 -45.78 13.65 17.87
C GLY A 568 -45.39 14.95 17.17
N VAL A 569 -45.00 14.95 15.90
CA VAL A 569 -44.78 16.23 15.21
C VAL A 569 -46.09 16.66 14.57
N GLY A 570 -46.84 17.45 15.33
CA GLY A 570 -48.01 18.16 14.85
C GLY A 570 -47.67 18.97 13.61
N ASP A 571 -48.50 18.80 12.60
CA ASP A 571 -48.53 19.57 11.36
C ASP A 571 -48.56 21.09 11.66
N PRO A 572 -47.57 21.90 11.22
CA PRO A 572 -47.58 23.34 11.46
C PRO A 572 -48.70 24.08 10.70
N THR A 573 -49.50 23.40 9.88
CA THR A 573 -50.55 24.00 9.05
C THR A 573 -51.97 23.99 9.65
N ARG A 574 -52.15 23.69 10.95
CA ARG A 574 -53.46 23.84 11.63
C ARG A 574 -53.42 24.73 12.88
N GLN A 575 -52.96 25.96 12.74
CA GLN A 575 -53.32 27.06 13.66
C GLN A 575 -53.63 28.33 12.86
N ALA A 576 -54.74 28.32 12.12
CA ALA A 576 -55.37 29.53 11.61
C ALA A 576 -56.84 29.21 11.26
N THR A 577 -57.68 29.04 12.27
CA THR A 577 -59.12 29.39 12.24
C THR A 577 -59.67 29.11 13.64
N GLY A 578 -59.43 30.06 14.56
CA GLY A 578 -60.27 30.17 15.74
C GLY A 578 -61.63 30.71 15.32
N ASN A 579 -62.64 29.85 15.30
CA ASN A 579 -64.03 30.29 15.40
C ASN A 579 -64.48 30.09 16.85
N GLN A 580 -64.79 31.20 17.52
CA GLN A 580 -65.52 31.22 18.79
C GLN A 580 -66.96 30.74 18.56
N PRO A 581 -67.55 29.94 19.47
CA PRO A 581 -68.99 29.94 19.67
C PRO A 581 -69.39 30.99 20.72
N GLN A 582 -70.52 31.66 20.47
CA GLN A 582 -71.30 32.38 21.48
C GLN A 582 -71.85 31.42 22.53
#